data_AF-A0A323VB86-F1
#
_entry.id   AF-A0A323VB86-F1
#
_cell.length_a   1.000
_cell.length_b   1.000
_cell.length_c   1.000
_cell.angle_alpha   90.00
_cell.angle_beta   90.00
_cell.angle_gamma   90.00
#
_symmetry.space_group_name_H-M   'P 1'
#
loop_
_entity.id
_entity.type
_entity.pdbx_description
1 polymer ?
#
loop_
_entity_poly.entity_id
_entity_poly.type
_entity_poly.pdbx_seq_one_letter_code
_entity_poly.pdbx_strand_id
1 'polypeptide(L)'
;LVSGRGVDDLQRTSGLSGPFRWVGSHGAEFDGPLSGELAVRRDQLAAALAPLVDAVPGARLEVKPASAAVHVRTVADRAAAQRLLDDAAAGPGAAADLTAKPGKDVLELAVTDADKGSALVRLRDELGARAVLYLGDDVTDEDGFRALGPGDVTVKVGDGETAAAHRLADLTGVRELLDRLATTLSR
;
A
#
# COMPACT_ATOMS: atom_id res chain seq x y z
N LEU A 1 8.76 6.48 -6.58
CA LEU A 1 7.99 6.59 -5.33
C LEU A 1 7.21 5.32 -5.11
N VAL A 2 7.25 4.75 -3.90
CA VAL A 2 6.45 3.59 -3.51
C VAL A 2 5.44 4.03 -2.45
N SER A 3 4.15 3.76 -2.64
CA SER A 3 3.09 4.26 -1.78
C SER A 3 1.93 3.29 -1.62
N GLY A 4 1.18 3.44 -0.53
CA GLY A 4 -0.13 2.81 -0.38
C GLY A 4 -1.24 3.46 -1.20
N ARG A 5 -1.02 4.70 -1.68
CA ARG A 5 -1.94 5.39 -2.59
C ARG A 5 -1.96 4.73 -3.96
N GLY A 6 -3.08 4.82 -4.68
CA GLY A 6 -3.12 4.44 -6.09
C GLY A 6 -2.18 5.30 -6.94
N VAL A 7 -1.67 4.75 -8.06
CA VAL A 7 -0.68 5.45 -8.91
C VAL A 7 -1.18 6.83 -9.36
N ASP A 8 -2.44 6.94 -9.78
CA ASP A 8 -3.02 8.22 -10.24
C ASP A 8 -3.01 9.29 -9.14
N ASP A 9 -3.35 8.90 -7.91
CA ASP A 9 -3.33 9.82 -6.77
C ASP A 9 -1.90 10.17 -6.35
N LEU A 10 -0.99 9.21 -6.38
CA LEU A 10 0.42 9.42 -6.08
C LEU A 10 1.07 10.40 -7.06
N GLN A 11 0.83 10.23 -8.36
CA GLN A 11 1.34 11.12 -9.40
C GLN A 11 0.83 12.54 -9.19
N ARG A 12 -0.48 12.70 -9.01
CA ARG A 12 -1.12 14.01 -8.79
C ARG A 12 -0.62 14.72 -7.53
N THR A 13 -0.45 13.99 -6.43
CA THR A 13 -0.11 14.58 -5.12
C THR A 13 1.38 14.88 -4.97
N SER A 14 2.25 14.11 -5.61
CA SER A 14 3.70 14.28 -5.50
C SER A 14 4.24 15.57 -6.14
N GLY A 15 3.58 16.07 -7.19
CA GLY A 15 4.07 17.19 -7.99
C GLY A 15 5.38 16.91 -8.75
N LEU A 16 5.87 15.67 -8.77
CA LEU A 16 7.11 15.32 -9.46
C LEU A 16 6.87 15.07 -10.95
N SER A 17 7.76 15.60 -11.79
CA SER A 17 7.83 15.36 -13.23
C SER A 17 9.23 14.92 -13.61
N GLY A 18 9.38 13.95 -14.51
CA GLY A 18 10.69 13.45 -14.95
C GLY A 18 10.76 11.92 -14.99
N PRO A 19 11.96 11.32 -14.95
CA PRO A 19 12.17 9.87 -15.09
C PRO A 19 11.83 9.09 -13.81
N PHE A 20 10.78 9.49 -13.08
CA PHE A 20 10.36 8.84 -11.85
C PHE A 20 9.52 7.61 -12.14
N ARG A 21 9.80 6.52 -11.44
CA ARG A 21 8.94 5.33 -11.37
C ARG A 21 7.86 5.51 -10.32
N TRP A 22 6.65 5.05 -10.59
CA TRP A 22 5.49 5.17 -9.70
C TRP A 22 5.01 3.80 -9.30
N VAL A 23 5.04 3.53 -7.99
CA VAL A 23 4.50 2.29 -7.44
C VAL A 23 3.40 2.61 -6.45
N GLY A 24 2.17 2.25 -6.83
CA GLY A 24 0.98 2.50 -6.04
C GLY A 24 0.41 1.23 -5.43
N SER A 25 -0.64 1.40 -4.64
CA SER A 25 -1.42 0.33 -4.03
C SER A 25 -0.52 -0.69 -3.30
N HIS A 26 0.42 -0.18 -2.50
CA HIS A 26 1.42 -0.94 -1.73
C HIS A 26 2.36 -1.82 -2.57
N GLY A 27 2.45 -1.65 -3.89
CA GLY A 27 3.27 -2.52 -4.74
C GLY A 27 2.50 -3.21 -5.86
N ALA A 28 1.18 -3.03 -5.94
CA ALA A 28 0.38 -3.70 -6.95
C ALA A 28 0.39 -2.99 -8.33
N GLU A 29 0.70 -1.71 -8.36
CA GLU A 29 0.66 -0.88 -9.56
C GLU A 29 2.07 -0.39 -9.92
N PHE A 30 2.49 -0.53 -11.18
CA PHE A 30 3.78 -0.05 -11.68
C PHE A 30 3.58 0.89 -12.87
N ASP A 31 3.92 2.15 -12.68
CA ASP A 31 3.88 3.29 -13.63
C ASP A 31 2.53 3.61 -14.27
N GLY A 32 1.51 2.81 -13.98
CA GLY A 32 0.16 2.99 -14.47
C GLY A 32 -0.85 2.24 -13.60
N PRO A 33 -2.14 2.42 -13.90
CA PRO A 33 -3.20 1.80 -13.13
C PRO A 33 -3.14 0.29 -13.22
N LEU A 34 -3.62 -0.36 -12.17
CA LEU A 34 -3.80 -1.80 -12.15
C LEU A 34 -4.70 -2.25 -13.32
N SER A 35 -4.21 -3.17 -14.14
CA SER A 35 -4.86 -3.60 -15.38
C SER A 35 -4.84 -5.12 -15.55
N GLY A 36 -5.53 -5.62 -16.58
CA GLY A 36 -5.58 -7.04 -16.91
C GLY A 36 -6.30 -7.87 -15.84
N GLU A 37 -5.75 -9.04 -15.55
CA GLU A 37 -6.38 -10.04 -14.69
C GLU A 37 -6.67 -9.53 -13.27
N LEU A 38 -5.74 -8.79 -12.66
CA LEU A 38 -5.94 -8.25 -11.31
C LEU A 38 -7.09 -7.24 -11.27
N ALA A 39 -7.29 -6.45 -12.32
CA ALA A 39 -8.38 -5.47 -12.37
C ALA A 39 -9.73 -6.16 -12.46
N VAL A 40 -9.80 -7.21 -13.31
CA VAL A 40 -10.99 -8.06 -13.43
C VAL A 40 -11.30 -8.75 -12.10
N ARG A 41 -10.29 -9.31 -11.42
CA ARG A 41 -10.47 -9.95 -10.10
C ARG A 41 -10.97 -8.96 -9.06
N ARG A 42 -10.44 -7.73 -9.02
CA ARG A 42 -10.94 -6.67 -8.12
C ARG A 42 -12.41 -6.36 -8.41
N ASP A 43 -12.77 -6.18 -9.68
CA ASP A 43 -14.14 -5.82 -10.06
C ASP A 43 -15.13 -6.95 -9.72
N GLN A 44 -14.73 -8.20 -9.91
CA GLN A 44 -15.49 -9.38 -9.48
C GLN A 44 -15.67 -9.43 -7.96
N LEU A 45 -14.60 -9.19 -7.20
CA LEU A 45 -14.65 -9.11 -5.74
C LEU A 45 -15.60 -8.00 -5.27
N ALA A 46 -15.51 -6.80 -5.85
CA ALA A 46 -16.40 -5.69 -5.54
C ALA A 46 -17.86 -6.03 -5.85
N ALA A 47 -18.13 -6.66 -7.00
CA ALA A 47 -19.46 -7.10 -7.37
C ALA A 47 -20.02 -8.16 -6.41
N ALA A 48 -19.18 -9.06 -5.89
CA ALA A 48 -19.58 -10.06 -4.89
C ALA A 48 -19.85 -9.45 -3.51
N LEU A 49 -19.13 -8.40 -3.12
CA LEU A 49 -19.31 -7.70 -1.84
C LEU A 49 -20.51 -6.75 -1.84
N ALA A 50 -20.81 -6.11 -2.98
CA ALA A 50 -21.89 -5.12 -3.11
C ALA A 50 -23.22 -5.57 -2.47
N PRO A 51 -23.80 -6.75 -2.77
CA PRO A 51 -25.08 -7.15 -2.19
C PRO A 51 -25.03 -7.33 -0.67
N LEU A 52 -23.90 -7.75 -0.09
CA LEU A 52 -23.74 -7.86 1.36
C LEU A 52 -23.73 -6.47 2.01
N VAL A 53 -23.00 -5.53 1.42
CA VAL A 53 -22.89 -4.16 1.91
C VAL A 53 -24.22 -3.41 1.80
N ASP A 54 -24.91 -3.53 0.66
CA ASP A 54 -26.18 -2.85 0.41
C ASP A 54 -27.30 -3.31 1.35
N ALA A 55 -27.20 -4.53 1.91
CA ALA A 55 -28.15 -5.06 2.89
C ALA A 55 -28.02 -4.41 4.28
N VAL A 56 -26.95 -3.66 4.55
CA VAL A 56 -26.67 -3.09 5.88
C VAL A 56 -26.64 -1.56 5.83
N PRO A 57 -27.69 -0.88 6.34
CA PRO A 57 -27.73 0.59 6.38
C PRO A 57 -26.52 1.21 7.07
N GLY A 58 -25.86 2.13 6.36
CA GLY A 58 -24.68 2.85 6.87
C GLY A 58 -23.36 2.14 6.60
N ALA A 59 -23.35 0.93 6.02
CA ALA A 59 -22.14 0.32 5.51
C ALA A 59 -21.72 0.97 4.17
N ARG A 60 -20.44 0.87 3.81
CA ARG A 60 -19.93 1.37 2.52
C ARG A 60 -18.92 0.41 1.93
N LEU A 61 -18.98 0.27 0.61
CA LEU A 61 -17.97 -0.42 -0.18
C LEU A 61 -17.06 0.64 -0.81
N GLU A 62 -15.76 0.53 -0.58
CA GLU A 62 -14.74 1.34 -1.23
C GLU A 62 -13.94 0.43 -2.17
N VAL A 63 -13.92 0.76 -3.47
CA VAL A 63 -13.09 0.05 -4.45
C VAL A 63 -11.78 0.81 -4.61
N LYS A 64 -10.67 0.16 -4.25
CA LYS A 64 -9.30 0.65 -4.43
C LYS A 64 -8.66 -0.05 -5.62
N PRO A 65 -7.55 0.44 -6.18
CA PRO A 65 -7.01 -0.14 -7.41
C PRO A 65 -6.68 -1.63 -7.32
N ALA A 66 -6.22 -2.12 -6.16
CA ALA A 66 -5.84 -3.53 -5.93
C ALA A 66 -6.66 -4.23 -4.83
N SER A 67 -7.73 -3.62 -4.34
CA SER A 67 -8.51 -4.16 -3.22
C SER A 67 -9.94 -3.61 -3.18
N ALA A 68 -10.79 -4.24 -2.38
CA ALA A 68 -12.09 -3.70 -2.01
C ALA A 68 -12.19 -3.68 -0.47
N ALA A 69 -12.68 -2.57 0.09
CA ALA A 69 -12.80 -2.39 1.53
C ALA A 69 -14.27 -2.20 1.94
N VAL A 70 -14.70 -3.01 2.91
CA VAL A 70 -16.02 -2.95 3.54
C VAL A 70 -15.90 -2.12 4.82
N HIS A 71 -16.49 -0.93 4.83
CA HIS A 71 -16.49 -0.01 5.95
C HIS A 71 -17.80 -0.10 6.73
N VAL A 72 -17.69 -0.27 8.05
CA VAL A 72 -18.86 -0.38 8.94
C VAL A 72 -18.90 0.68 10.06
N ARG A 73 -18.03 1.69 9.97
CA ARG A 73 -17.92 2.77 10.97
C ARG A 73 -19.22 3.56 11.15
N THR A 74 -20.00 3.72 10.09
CA THR A 74 -21.27 4.48 10.12
C THR A 74 -22.51 3.60 10.31
N VAL A 75 -22.34 2.30 10.56
CA VAL A 75 -23.44 1.37 10.84
C VAL A 75 -23.85 1.50 12.30
N ALA A 76 -25.11 1.85 12.55
CA ALA A 76 -25.66 2.04 13.89
C ALA A 76 -25.83 0.71 14.65
N ASP A 77 -26.34 -0.33 13.98
CA ASP A 77 -26.43 -1.68 14.56
C ASP A 77 -25.06 -2.36 14.53
N ARG A 78 -24.37 -2.38 15.68
CA ARG A 78 -23.04 -2.98 15.81
C ARG A 78 -23.04 -4.50 15.60
N ALA A 79 -24.15 -5.18 15.89
CA ALA A 79 -24.24 -6.62 15.64
C ALA A 79 -24.37 -6.89 14.13
N ALA A 80 -25.14 -6.08 13.40
CA ALA A 80 -25.19 -6.15 11.94
C ALA A 80 -23.85 -5.78 11.29
N ALA A 81 -23.15 -4.78 11.83
CA ALA A 81 -21.81 -4.41 11.38
C ALA A 81 -20.83 -5.56 11.49
N GLN A 82 -20.78 -6.24 12.64
CA GLN A 82 -19.88 -7.37 12.84
C GLN A 82 -20.23 -8.53 11.91
N ARG A 83 -21.53 -8.89 11.80
CA ARG A 83 -21.99 -9.93 10.87
C ARG A 83 -21.58 -9.65 9.44
N LEU A 84 -21.69 -8.41 8.96
CA LEU A 84 -21.26 -8.04 7.62
C LEU A 84 -19.77 -8.29 7.40
N LEU A 85 -18.91 -7.92 8.36
CA LEU A 85 -17.48 -8.17 8.23
C LEU A 85 -17.16 -9.67 8.22
N ASP A 86 -17.84 -10.45 9.07
CA ASP A 86 -17.67 -11.89 9.15
C ASP A 86 -18.16 -12.58 7.86
N ASP A 87 -19.31 -12.19 7.33
CA ASP A 87 -19.88 -12.71 6.08
C ASP A 87 -19.02 -12.34 4.87
N ALA A 88 -18.49 -11.11 4.83
CA ALA A 88 -17.55 -10.69 3.80
C ALA A 88 -16.25 -11.50 3.85
N ALA A 89 -15.72 -11.77 5.04
CA ALA A 89 -14.51 -12.57 5.23
C ALA A 89 -14.72 -14.06 4.89
N ALA A 90 -15.84 -14.64 5.29
CA ALA A 90 -16.14 -16.06 5.08
C ALA A 90 -16.70 -16.38 3.68
N GLY A 91 -17.31 -15.40 3.02
CA GLY A 91 -17.84 -15.51 1.66
C GLY A 91 -16.81 -15.05 0.63
N PRO A 92 -16.95 -13.85 0.03
CA PRO A 92 -16.03 -13.35 -0.99
C PRO A 92 -14.55 -13.35 -0.56
N GLY A 93 -14.27 -13.09 0.72
CA GLY A 93 -12.92 -13.03 1.28
C GLY A 93 -12.25 -14.38 1.54
N ALA A 94 -12.96 -15.51 1.42
CA ALA A 94 -12.40 -16.83 1.69
C ALA A 94 -11.60 -17.43 0.53
N ALA A 95 -11.55 -16.73 -0.62
CA ALA A 95 -10.77 -17.17 -1.77
C ALA A 95 -9.27 -17.14 -1.44
N ALA A 96 -8.57 -18.23 -1.74
CA ALA A 96 -7.17 -18.47 -1.31
C ALA A 96 -6.15 -17.48 -1.91
N ASP A 97 -6.55 -16.79 -2.97
CA ASP A 97 -5.77 -15.81 -3.72
C ASP A 97 -6.06 -14.36 -3.29
N LEU A 98 -6.82 -14.18 -2.19
CA LEU A 98 -7.06 -12.88 -1.55
C LEU A 98 -6.27 -12.74 -0.25
N THR A 99 -5.83 -11.52 0.03
CA THR A 99 -5.25 -11.15 1.32
C THR A 99 -6.26 -10.33 2.11
N ALA A 100 -6.76 -10.88 3.22
CA ALA A 100 -7.65 -10.19 4.13
C ALA A 100 -6.87 -9.35 5.16
N LYS A 101 -7.23 -8.08 5.26
CA LYS A 101 -6.61 -7.09 6.16
C LYS A 101 -7.70 -6.48 7.05
N PRO A 102 -7.97 -7.07 8.23
CA PRO A 102 -8.92 -6.49 9.17
C PRO A 102 -8.37 -5.19 9.76
N GLY A 103 -9.23 -4.18 9.89
CA GLY A 103 -8.93 -2.90 10.52
C GLY A 103 -10.05 -2.44 11.44
N LYS A 104 -9.87 -1.28 12.07
CA LYS A 104 -10.90 -0.71 12.95
C LYS A 104 -12.12 -0.28 12.12
N ASP A 105 -13.23 -0.99 12.30
CA ASP A 105 -14.49 -0.79 11.58
C ASP A 105 -14.36 -0.93 10.05
N VAL A 106 -13.40 -1.74 9.58
CA VAL A 106 -13.18 -2.00 8.16
C VAL A 106 -12.59 -3.40 7.93
N LEU A 107 -12.96 -4.05 6.83
CA LEU A 107 -12.25 -5.20 6.29
C LEU A 107 -11.80 -4.86 4.87
N GLU A 108 -10.48 -4.88 4.62
CA GLU A 108 -9.94 -4.76 3.27
C GLU A 108 -9.58 -6.14 2.72
N LEU A 109 -9.99 -6.43 1.48
CA LEU A 109 -9.69 -7.65 0.76
C LEU A 109 -8.87 -7.28 -0.50
N ALA A 110 -7.59 -7.64 -0.51
CA ALA A 110 -6.69 -7.36 -1.62
C ALA A 110 -6.61 -8.54 -2.59
N VAL A 111 -6.59 -8.27 -3.90
CA VAL A 111 -6.50 -9.29 -4.96
C VAL A 111 -5.06 -9.69 -5.29
N THR A 112 -4.11 -9.24 -4.48
CA THR A 112 -2.68 -9.51 -4.60
C THR A 112 -2.07 -9.51 -3.21
N ASP A 113 -1.01 -10.29 -3.06
CA ASP A 113 -0.09 -10.35 -1.92
C ASP A 113 1.02 -9.29 -2.01
N ALA A 114 0.99 -8.41 -3.02
CA ALA A 114 2.00 -7.38 -3.21
C ALA A 114 2.15 -6.47 -1.97
N ASP A 115 3.40 -6.21 -1.62
CA ASP A 115 3.83 -5.33 -0.55
C ASP A 115 4.98 -4.42 -1.01
N LYS A 116 5.34 -3.44 -0.18
CA LYS A 116 6.40 -2.49 -0.55
C LYS A 116 7.75 -3.18 -0.68
N GLY A 117 7.98 -4.27 0.07
CA GLY A 117 9.22 -5.04 0.02
C GLY A 117 9.45 -5.70 -1.33
N SER A 118 8.50 -6.53 -1.76
CA SER A 118 8.49 -7.18 -3.08
C SER A 118 8.55 -6.16 -4.22
N ALA A 119 7.89 -5.00 -4.07
CA ALA A 119 7.99 -3.92 -5.04
C ALA A 119 9.39 -3.30 -5.14
N LEU A 120 10.07 -3.08 -4.00
CA LEU A 120 11.45 -2.58 -3.99
C LEU A 120 12.43 -3.57 -4.62
N VAL A 121 12.28 -4.87 -4.33
CA VAL A 121 13.09 -5.92 -4.96
C VAL A 121 12.91 -5.90 -6.48
N ARG A 122 11.66 -5.85 -6.95
CA ARG A 122 11.36 -5.77 -8.38
C ARG A 122 11.94 -4.51 -9.03
N LEU A 123 11.79 -3.34 -8.42
CA LEU A 123 12.37 -2.10 -8.93
C LEU A 123 13.89 -2.16 -9.00
N ARG A 124 14.55 -2.74 -8.01
CA ARG A 124 16.01 -2.95 -8.02
C ARG A 124 16.44 -3.76 -9.22
N ASP A 125 15.76 -4.87 -9.49
CA ASP A 125 16.09 -5.77 -10.60
C ASP A 125 15.82 -5.09 -11.96
N GLU A 126 14.67 -4.43 -12.12
CA GLU A 126 14.31 -3.70 -13.35
C GLU A 126 15.27 -2.55 -13.67
N LEU A 127 15.73 -1.83 -12.64
CA LEU A 127 16.62 -0.67 -12.80
C LEU A 127 18.11 -1.04 -12.78
N GLY A 128 18.45 -2.31 -12.50
CA GLY A 128 19.84 -2.75 -12.33
C GLY A 128 20.56 -2.03 -11.18
N ALA A 129 19.82 -1.66 -10.13
CA ALA A 129 20.37 -0.87 -9.02
C ALA A 129 21.31 -1.73 -8.16
N ARG A 130 22.54 -1.23 -7.93
CA ARG A 130 23.53 -1.91 -7.07
C ARG A 130 23.22 -1.78 -5.58
N ALA A 131 22.54 -0.71 -5.19
CA ALA A 131 22.15 -0.41 -3.82
C ALA A 131 20.88 0.43 -3.84
N VAL A 132 20.06 0.29 -2.79
CA VAL A 132 18.80 1.01 -2.60
C VAL A 132 18.89 1.86 -1.35
N LEU A 133 18.54 3.15 -1.47
CA LEU A 133 18.19 4.00 -0.33
C LEU A 133 16.67 4.04 -0.22
N TYR A 134 16.12 3.60 0.91
CA TYR A 134 14.69 3.61 1.18
C TYR A 134 14.37 4.38 2.45
N LEU A 135 13.46 5.35 2.34
CA LEU A 135 12.96 6.15 3.45
C LEU A 135 11.46 5.92 3.59
N GLY A 136 10.99 5.66 4.80
CA GLY A 136 9.57 5.42 5.08
C GLY A 136 9.18 5.80 6.51
N ASP A 137 7.93 6.20 6.72
CA ASP A 137 7.42 6.69 8.00
C ASP A 137 6.35 5.78 8.61
N ASP A 138 5.70 4.95 7.80
CA ASP A 138 4.53 4.18 8.19
C ASP A 138 4.89 2.72 8.51
N VAL A 139 4.00 2.02 9.22
CA VAL A 139 4.14 0.60 9.55
C VAL A 139 4.28 -0.25 8.29
N THR A 140 3.65 0.15 7.19
CA THR A 140 3.74 -0.54 5.90
C THR A 140 5.11 -0.40 5.22
N ASP A 141 5.96 0.53 5.66
CA ASP A 141 7.34 0.65 5.18
C ASP A 141 8.28 -0.38 5.77
N GLU A 142 7.88 -1.01 6.88
CA GLU A 142 8.67 -2.06 7.53
C GLU A 142 8.86 -3.28 6.63
N ASP A 143 7.89 -3.60 5.78
CA ASP A 143 8.04 -4.66 4.76
C ASP A 143 9.15 -4.29 3.75
N GLY A 144 9.24 -3.00 3.41
CA GLY A 144 10.31 -2.45 2.60
C GLY A 144 11.67 -2.57 3.28
N PHE A 145 11.77 -2.20 4.56
CA PHE A 145 13.02 -2.29 5.31
C PHE A 145 13.53 -3.73 5.45
N ARG A 146 12.64 -4.69 5.72
CA ARG A 146 13.00 -6.10 5.87
C ARG A 146 13.42 -6.76 4.56
N ALA A 147 12.91 -6.28 3.42
CA ALA A 147 13.25 -6.83 2.10
C ALA A 147 14.62 -6.38 1.58
N LEU A 148 15.22 -5.35 2.19
CA LEU A 148 16.51 -4.79 1.79
C LEU A 148 17.67 -5.40 2.58
N GLY A 149 18.83 -5.50 1.94
CA GLY A 149 19.99 -6.23 2.45
C GLY A 149 21.08 -5.32 3.04
N PRO A 150 22.19 -5.90 3.53
CA PRO A 150 23.29 -5.15 4.15
C PRO A 150 23.99 -4.11 3.26
N GLY A 151 23.82 -4.18 1.94
CA GLY A 151 24.34 -3.21 0.99
C GLY A 151 23.40 -2.03 0.71
N ASP A 152 22.18 -2.09 1.25
CA ASP A 152 21.15 -1.08 1.10
C ASP A 152 21.10 -0.17 2.35
N VAL A 153 20.50 1.01 2.20
CA VAL A 153 20.33 1.98 3.28
C VAL A 153 18.86 2.15 3.57
N THR A 154 18.42 1.76 4.75
CA THR A 154 17.03 1.88 5.21
C THR A 154 16.92 2.94 6.29
N VAL A 155 15.94 3.84 6.16
CA VAL A 155 15.76 4.98 7.04
C VAL A 155 14.31 5.09 7.49
N LYS A 156 14.05 4.89 8.78
CA LYS A 156 12.76 5.21 9.40
C LYS A 156 12.66 6.72 9.61
N VAL A 157 11.52 7.30 9.26
CA VAL A 157 11.20 8.69 9.56
C VAL A 157 10.20 8.73 10.72
N GLY A 158 10.47 9.54 11.73
CA GLY A 158 9.66 9.62 12.95
C GLY A 158 9.95 8.51 13.96
N ASP A 159 9.07 8.38 14.94
CA ASP A 159 9.18 7.43 16.06
C ASP A 159 8.66 6.03 15.70
N GLY A 160 8.69 5.11 16.68
CA GLY A 160 8.18 3.75 16.59
C GLY A 160 9.27 2.69 16.37
N GLU A 161 8.98 1.43 16.70
CA GLU A 161 9.87 0.31 16.41
C GLU A 161 10.10 0.17 14.90
N THR A 162 11.30 -0.27 14.51
CA THR A 162 11.65 -0.38 13.09
C THR A 162 12.76 -1.39 12.83
N ALA A 163 12.72 -2.02 11.65
CA ALA A 163 13.78 -2.80 11.06
C ALA A 163 14.79 -1.94 10.27
N ALA A 164 14.52 -0.64 10.07
CA ALA A 164 15.45 0.26 9.40
C ALA A 164 16.77 0.40 10.17
N ALA A 165 17.89 0.46 9.43
CA ALA A 165 19.23 0.61 9.99
C ALA A 165 19.48 2.03 10.55
N HIS A 166 18.77 3.02 10.04
CA HIS A 166 18.89 4.42 10.42
C HIS A 166 17.54 5.06 10.72
N ARG A 167 17.57 6.20 11.41
CA ARG A 167 16.39 6.98 11.73
C ARG A 167 16.61 8.48 11.52
N LEU A 168 15.60 9.13 10.98
CA LEU A 168 15.45 10.59 10.97
C LEU A 168 14.23 10.97 11.81
N ALA A 169 14.32 12.08 12.54
CA ALA A 169 13.24 12.50 13.42
C ALA A 169 11.99 12.94 12.63
N ASP A 170 12.17 13.61 11.49
CA ASP A 170 11.08 14.24 10.75
C ASP A 170 11.43 14.48 9.27
N LEU A 171 10.50 15.16 8.57
CA LEU A 171 10.65 15.53 7.17
C LEU A 171 11.72 16.61 6.95
N THR A 172 12.11 17.38 7.97
CA THR A 172 13.23 18.33 7.86
C THR A 172 14.53 17.56 7.65
N GLY A 173 14.76 16.52 8.47
CA GLY A 173 15.91 15.63 8.31
C GLY A 173 15.92 14.92 6.95
N VAL A 174 14.75 14.53 6.43
CA VAL A 174 14.65 13.94 5.09
C VAL A 174 15.13 14.90 4.02
N ARG A 175 14.68 16.16 4.06
CA ARG A 175 15.09 17.19 3.09
C ARG A 175 16.60 17.41 3.15
N GLU A 176 17.16 17.59 4.34
CA GLU A 176 18.61 17.79 4.50
C GLU A 176 19.43 16.62 3.96
N LEU A 177 18.98 15.37 4.18
CA LEU A 177 19.63 14.18 3.64
C LEU A 177 19.60 14.19 2.11
N LEU A 178 18.43 14.44 1.50
CA LEU A 178 18.27 14.46 0.05
C LEU A 178 19.11 15.59 -0.60
N ASP A 179 19.16 16.77 0.01
CA ASP A 179 19.97 17.90 -0.47
C ASP A 179 21.47 17.57 -0.44
N ARG A 180 21.95 16.93 0.63
CA ARG A 180 23.34 16.48 0.74
C ARG A 180 23.68 15.41 -0.28
N LEU A 181 22.78 14.45 -0.50
CA LEU A 181 22.96 13.41 -1.52
C LEU A 181 23.01 14.01 -2.92
N ALA A 182 22.07 14.89 -3.26
CA ALA A 182 22.04 15.59 -4.54
C ALA A 182 23.33 16.38 -4.78
N THR A 183 23.82 17.11 -3.77
CA THR A 183 25.08 17.84 -3.83
C THR A 183 26.29 16.92 -4.04
N THR A 184 26.28 15.74 -3.41
CA THR A 184 27.39 14.78 -3.49
C THR A 184 27.42 14.07 -4.84
N LEU A 185 26.26 13.71 -5.38
CA LEU A 185 26.12 13.01 -6.67
C LEU A 185 26.29 13.93 -7.88
N SER A 186 26.17 15.24 -7.70
CA SER A 186 26.38 16.23 -8.76
C SER A 186 27.85 16.64 -8.94
N ARG A 187 28.77 16.08 -8.15
CA ARG A 187 30.22 16.29 -8.25
C ARG A 187 30.87 15.15 -9.00
#